data_AF-A0A6P7P0H8-F1
#
_entry.id   AF-A0A6P7P0H8-F1
#
_cell.length_a   1.000
_cell.length_b   1.000
_cell.length_c   1.000
_cell.angle_alpha   90.00
_cell.angle_beta   90.00
_cell.angle_gamma   90.00
#
_symmetry.space_group_name_H-M   'P 1'
#
loop_
_entity.id
_entity.type
_entity.pdbx_description
1 polymer ?
#
loop_
_entity_poly.entity_id
_entity_poly.type
_entity_poly.pdbx_seq_one_letter_code
_entity_poly.pdbx_strand_id
1 'polypeptide(L)'
;MDFSSNRKKMQWSQFLLIMMGHWYFFTCHLYEYPFIGKNKTWYEAQTYCRETYTDLATVSDMTDMRRLCSSTKNQDEAWIGLHSYPGRENRKWYWSLPGLEFNDSDTRWGSGQPNDGGTTLLIENCALMNSKQWSDYPCKQTFPFICYSESQQPNNTFYYITTPMTWPQAQSYCRQHYTDLVSGLDQLDDPTLASYSYVWIGLFRDTWRWSDGSNPSFRNWQSLGDLVDGQSDKTCATVLNTAGTWSYDYCDTQKPFYCYEANPKRKYVVRVKLAADPSVNMTDPAVTESMLKQMEARLKDKGLSVKLSWRKLPVKLNIEAQEEESEQGCT
;
A
#
# COMPACT_ATOMS: atom_id res chain seq x y z
N MET A 1 -11.32 10.23 -74.51
CA MET A 1 -10.58 8.95 -74.44
C MET A 1 -9.46 9.14 -73.44
N ASP A 2 -9.38 8.19 -72.51
CA ASP A 2 -8.29 7.89 -71.56
C ASP A 2 -7.57 9.02 -70.83
N PHE A 3 -7.78 9.15 -69.52
CA PHE A 3 -7.23 8.34 -68.41
C PHE A 3 -5.79 8.73 -68.05
N SER A 4 -5.65 9.16 -66.78
CA SER A 4 -4.52 8.86 -65.89
C SER A 4 -3.19 9.51 -66.24
N SER A 5 -2.33 9.93 -65.33
CA SER A 5 -2.28 10.12 -63.88
C SER A 5 -0.82 10.52 -63.67
N ASN A 6 -0.54 11.60 -62.94
CA ASN A 6 0.56 11.62 -61.99
C ASN A 6 0.52 12.91 -61.17
N ARG A 7 -0.29 12.87 -60.11
CA ARG A 7 -0.13 13.71 -58.93
C ARG A 7 1.12 13.24 -58.19
N LYS A 8 2.17 14.06 -58.11
CA LYS A 8 3.11 13.97 -56.97
C LYS A 8 2.52 14.80 -55.83
N LYS A 9 1.68 14.15 -55.03
CA LYS A 9 1.25 14.67 -53.72
C LYS A 9 2.42 14.50 -52.75
N MET A 10 2.83 15.62 -52.17
CA MET A 10 3.68 15.69 -50.99
C MET A 10 3.01 14.87 -49.88
N GLN A 11 3.60 13.73 -49.53
CA GLN A 11 3.10 12.88 -48.45
C GLN A 11 3.39 13.54 -47.11
N TRP A 12 2.31 13.86 -46.41
CA TRP A 12 2.33 14.25 -45.01
C TRP A 12 2.76 13.07 -44.14
N SER A 13 3.56 13.38 -43.12
CA SER A 13 3.95 12.53 -42.00
C SER A 13 2.78 11.68 -41.49
N GLN A 14 2.88 10.36 -41.66
CA GLN A 14 2.14 9.39 -40.85
C GLN A 14 3.15 8.58 -40.02
N PHE A 15 3.52 9.12 -38.86
CA PHE A 15 3.90 8.27 -37.73
C PHE A 15 2.66 8.06 -36.88
N LEU A 16 1.84 7.10 -37.30
CA LEU A 16 0.81 6.51 -36.46
C LEU A 16 1.45 5.31 -35.75
N LEU A 17 2.21 5.57 -34.69
CA LEU A 17 2.63 4.52 -33.76
C LEU A 17 1.46 4.19 -32.83
N ILE A 18 0.51 3.41 -33.34
CA ILE A 18 -0.42 2.66 -32.48
C ILE A 18 0.37 1.45 -31.98
N MET A 19 1.05 1.60 -30.85
CA MET A 19 1.49 0.44 -30.06
C MET A 19 0.25 -0.10 -29.34
N MET A 20 -0.61 -0.83 -30.07
CA MET A 20 -1.51 -1.83 -29.48
C MET A 20 -0.65 -3.04 -29.11
N GLY A 21 0.15 -2.87 -28.06
CA GLY A 21 1.02 -3.89 -27.50
C GLY A 21 0.66 -4.09 -26.05
N HIS A 22 -0.37 -4.92 -25.82
CA HIS A 22 -0.73 -5.58 -24.56
C HIS A 22 -0.94 -4.65 -23.35
N TRP A 23 -2.20 -4.56 -22.92
CA TRP A 23 -2.59 -4.09 -21.60
C TRP A 23 -1.87 -4.88 -20.50
N TYR A 24 -0.71 -4.41 -20.10
CA TYR A 24 -0.35 -4.37 -18.70
C TYR A 24 -0.47 -2.91 -18.29
N PHE A 25 -1.66 -2.53 -17.82
CA PHE A 25 -1.76 -1.38 -16.93
C PHE A 25 -1.00 -1.74 -15.65
N PHE A 26 0.32 -1.64 -15.65
CA PHE A 26 1.00 -1.25 -14.42
C PHE A 26 0.59 0.20 -14.20
N THR A 27 -0.58 0.41 -13.61
CA THR A 27 -0.81 1.64 -12.88
C THR A 27 0.23 1.63 -11.79
N CYS A 28 1.34 2.34 -12.02
CA CYS A 28 2.23 2.73 -10.94
C CYS A 28 1.41 3.68 -10.08
N HIS A 29 0.57 3.12 -9.21
CA HIS A 29 -0.11 3.86 -8.15
C HIS A 29 1.02 4.35 -7.26
N LEU A 30 1.42 5.59 -7.49
CA LEU A 30 2.42 6.26 -6.69
C LEU A 30 1.73 6.66 -5.40
N TYR A 31 1.58 5.73 -4.45
CA TYR A 31 1.11 6.08 -3.13
C TYR A 31 2.18 6.91 -2.42
N GLU A 32 1.81 8.11 -1.96
CA GLU A 32 2.58 8.85 -0.98
C GLU A 32 2.03 8.55 0.41
N TYR A 33 2.92 8.44 1.41
CA TYR A 33 2.57 8.18 2.81
C TYR A 33 3.02 9.33 3.72
N PRO A 34 2.33 10.49 3.74
CA PRO A 34 2.70 11.59 4.62
C PRO A 34 2.55 11.22 6.09
N PHE A 35 3.62 11.44 6.86
CA PHE A 35 3.57 11.33 8.32
C PHE A 35 3.09 12.63 8.95
N ILE A 36 2.10 12.50 9.84
CA ILE A 36 1.52 13.61 10.57
C ILE A 36 1.92 13.47 12.04
N GLY A 37 2.88 14.30 12.47
CA GLY A 37 3.37 14.33 13.85
C GLY A 37 2.41 14.96 14.87
N LYS A 38 1.10 14.98 14.60
CA LYS A 38 0.07 15.46 15.54
C LYS A 38 -0.50 14.24 16.28
N ASN A 39 -0.64 14.35 17.59
CA ASN A 39 -1.27 13.28 18.38
C ASN A 39 -2.79 13.38 18.27
N LYS A 40 -3.43 12.30 17.83
CA LYS A 40 -4.87 12.18 17.63
C LYS A 40 -5.35 10.77 17.98
N THR A 41 -6.61 10.65 18.40
CA THR A 41 -7.28 9.33 18.42
C THR A 41 -7.36 8.77 17.00
N TRP A 42 -7.59 7.46 16.84
CA TRP A 42 -7.67 6.86 15.52
C TRP A 42 -8.77 7.51 14.65
N TYR A 43 -9.95 7.77 15.24
CA TYR A 43 -11.07 8.40 14.53
C TYR A 43 -10.80 9.87 14.16
N GLU A 44 -10.12 10.62 15.03
CA GLU A 44 -9.70 11.99 14.73
C GLU A 44 -8.62 12.03 13.63
N ALA A 45 -7.69 11.06 13.64
CA ALA A 45 -6.66 10.91 12.63
C ALA A 45 -7.26 10.57 11.26
N GLN A 46 -8.21 9.64 11.22
CA GLN A 46 -8.99 9.29 10.02
C GLN A 46 -9.70 10.51 9.44
N THR A 47 -10.42 11.25 10.28
CA THR A 47 -11.13 12.47 9.87
C THR A 47 -10.15 13.47 9.27
N TYR A 48 -9.01 13.71 9.93
CA TYR A 48 -7.97 14.60 9.42
C TYR A 48 -7.43 14.16 8.06
N CYS A 49 -7.15 12.86 7.89
CA CYS A 49 -6.65 12.34 6.63
C CYS A 49 -7.67 12.46 5.51
N ARG A 50 -8.95 12.21 5.76
CA ARG A 50 -10.03 12.36 4.75
C ARG A 50 -10.28 13.81 4.36
N GLU A 51 -10.03 14.76 5.25
CA GLU A 51 -10.14 16.19 4.95
C GLU A 51 -8.94 16.73 4.15
N THR A 52 -7.77 16.10 4.25
CA THR A 52 -6.50 16.64 3.73
C THR A 52 -5.86 15.80 2.61
N TYR A 53 -6.11 14.50 2.60
CA TYR A 53 -5.52 13.46 1.76
C TYR A 53 -6.63 12.48 1.30
N THR A 54 -6.29 11.22 0.99
CA THR A 54 -7.30 10.19 0.67
C THR A 54 -7.91 9.61 1.96
N ASP A 55 -7.11 8.94 2.80
CA ASP A 55 -7.54 8.42 4.12
C ASP A 55 -6.29 8.14 4.99
N LEU A 56 -6.48 7.59 6.20
CA LEU A 56 -5.41 6.94 6.96
C LEU A 56 -4.71 5.88 6.10
N ALA A 57 -3.41 5.71 6.30
CA ALA A 57 -2.57 4.90 5.43
C ALA A 57 -3.09 3.47 5.22
N THR A 58 -3.37 3.15 3.97
CA THR A 58 -3.63 1.78 3.47
C THR A 58 -2.36 1.20 2.90
N VAL A 59 -2.03 -0.04 3.25
CA VAL A 59 -0.82 -0.72 2.77
C VAL A 59 -1.20 -2.00 2.06
N SER A 60 -1.01 -2.05 0.74
CA SER A 60 -1.51 -3.15 -0.09
C SER A 60 -0.47 -4.26 -0.28
N ASP A 61 0.81 -3.94 -0.15
CA ASP A 61 1.91 -4.88 -0.34
C ASP A 61 3.21 -4.44 0.37
N MET A 62 4.30 -5.18 0.15
CA MET A 62 5.62 -4.84 0.69
C MET A 62 6.26 -3.61 0.03
N THR A 63 5.83 -3.20 -1.16
CA THR A 63 6.30 -1.97 -1.83
C THR A 63 5.75 -0.75 -1.10
N ASP A 64 4.44 -0.76 -0.83
CA ASP A 64 3.74 0.24 -0.03
C ASP A 64 4.30 0.29 1.40
N MET A 65 4.59 -0.88 1.99
CA MET A 65 5.23 -0.94 3.31
C MET A 65 6.57 -0.21 3.36
N ARG A 66 7.43 -0.44 2.36
CA ARG A 66 8.74 0.22 2.26
C ARG A 66 8.59 1.73 2.06
N ARG A 67 7.62 2.16 1.24
CA ARG A 67 7.32 3.59 1.01
C ARG A 67 6.87 4.26 2.32
N LEU A 68 5.94 3.63 3.03
CA LEU A 68 5.48 4.10 4.34
C LEU A 68 6.64 4.26 5.31
N CYS A 69 7.48 3.24 5.47
CA CYS A 69 8.62 3.28 6.39
C CYS A 69 9.69 4.32 6.00
N SER A 70 9.84 4.60 4.69
CA SER A 70 10.83 5.57 4.21
C SER A 70 10.44 7.04 4.44
N SER A 71 9.17 7.32 4.72
CA SER A 71 8.63 8.69 4.74
C SER A 71 9.06 9.52 5.97
N THR A 72 9.64 8.91 7.00
CA THR A 72 10.04 9.56 8.26
C THR A 72 11.01 8.67 9.04
N LYS A 73 11.92 9.28 9.79
CA LYS A 73 12.89 8.59 10.64
C LYS A 73 12.39 8.30 12.07
N ASN A 74 11.12 8.61 12.39
CA ASN A 74 10.62 8.48 13.76
C ASN A 74 10.46 7.03 14.20
N GLN A 75 10.84 6.76 15.44
CA GLN A 75 10.99 5.44 16.06
C GLN A 75 9.75 5.00 16.88
N ASP A 76 8.69 5.82 16.90
CA ASP A 76 7.48 5.59 17.70
C ASP A 76 6.32 5.00 16.88
N GLU A 77 5.41 4.30 17.55
CA GLU A 77 4.17 3.77 16.97
C GLU A 77 3.27 4.88 16.38
N ALA A 78 2.73 4.65 15.18
CA ALA A 78 1.82 5.57 14.52
C ALA A 78 0.60 4.87 13.94
N TRP A 79 -0.56 5.54 13.90
CA TRP A 79 -1.79 4.99 13.32
C TRP A 79 -1.68 4.74 11.82
N ILE A 80 -2.29 3.65 11.38
CA ILE A 80 -2.60 3.32 9.99
C ILE A 80 -4.10 3.04 9.85
N GLY A 81 -4.59 2.89 8.62
CA GLY A 81 -6.02 2.78 8.32
C GLY A 81 -6.67 1.44 8.65
N LEU A 82 -5.94 0.48 9.23
CA LEU A 82 -6.48 -0.84 9.53
C LEU A 82 -7.26 -0.81 10.86
N HIS A 83 -8.50 -1.30 10.82
CA HIS A 83 -9.44 -1.30 11.95
C HIS A 83 -10.17 -2.64 12.05
N SER A 84 -10.30 -3.19 13.25
CA SER A 84 -11.01 -4.44 13.53
C SER A 84 -12.48 -4.19 13.82
N TYR A 85 -13.34 -5.08 13.31
CA TYR A 85 -14.76 -5.15 13.68
C TYR A 85 -15.00 -6.48 14.40
N PRO A 86 -14.76 -6.56 15.73
CA PRO A 86 -14.84 -7.81 16.48
C PRO A 86 -16.21 -8.48 16.34
N GLY A 87 -16.22 -9.81 16.43
CA GLY A 87 -17.44 -10.62 16.29
C GLY A 87 -17.16 -11.83 15.43
N ARG A 88 -17.68 -13.00 15.83
CA ARG A 88 -17.47 -14.26 15.09
C ARG A 88 -18.06 -14.18 13.69
N GLU A 89 -19.16 -13.44 13.54
CA GLU A 89 -19.93 -13.14 12.33
C GLU A 89 -19.21 -12.17 11.37
N ASN A 90 -18.26 -11.39 11.87
CA ASN A 90 -17.52 -10.40 11.08
C ASN A 90 -16.24 -10.98 10.46
N ARG A 91 -15.87 -12.22 10.83
CA ARG A 91 -14.71 -12.93 10.30
C ARG A 91 -14.94 -13.31 8.84
N LYS A 92 -13.93 -13.05 8.02
CA LYS A 92 -13.91 -13.39 6.60
C LYS A 92 -12.58 -14.02 6.24
N TRP A 93 -12.61 -14.95 5.30
CA TRP A 93 -11.42 -15.61 4.77
C TRP A 93 -10.73 -14.74 3.71
N TYR A 94 -9.41 -14.79 3.70
CA TYR A 94 -8.52 -14.07 2.80
C TYR A 94 -7.32 -14.92 2.45
N TRP A 95 -6.84 -14.76 1.22
CA TRP A 95 -5.50 -15.17 0.87
C TRP A 95 -4.50 -14.11 1.33
N SER A 96 -3.33 -14.52 1.80
CA SER A 96 -2.27 -13.59 2.20
C SER A 96 -1.67 -12.85 1.01
N LEU A 97 -1.72 -13.47 -0.17
CA LEU A 97 -1.28 -12.90 -1.43
C LEU A 97 -2.08 -11.63 -1.77
N PRO A 98 -1.43 -10.46 -1.85
CA PRO A 98 -2.07 -9.22 -2.27
C PRO A 98 -2.86 -9.35 -3.57
N GLY A 99 -4.09 -8.83 -3.56
CA GLY A 99 -4.96 -8.78 -4.74
C GLY A 99 -5.68 -10.09 -5.08
N LEU A 100 -5.35 -11.21 -4.44
CA LEU A 100 -6.04 -12.48 -4.63
C LEU A 100 -7.28 -12.57 -3.72
N GLU A 101 -8.46 -12.61 -4.32
CA GLU A 101 -9.72 -12.73 -3.58
C GLU A 101 -10.02 -14.20 -3.21
N PHE A 102 -10.66 -14.38 -2.06
CA PHE A 102 -11.17 -15.68 -1.64
C PHE A 102 -12.59 -15.90 -2.20
N ASN A 103 -12.85 -17.09 -2.75
CA ASN A 103 -14.16 -17.50 -3.24
C ASN A 103 -14.68 -18.69 -2.42
N ASP A 104 -15.79 -18.50 -1.70
CA ASP A 104 -16.44 -19.55 -0.91
C ASP A 104 -16.90 -20.76 -1.75
N SER A 105 -17.10 -20.57 -3.06
CA SER A 105 -17.49 -21.65 -3.97
C SER A 105 -16.33 -22.59 -4.33
N ASP A 106 -15.09 -22.09 -4.22
CA ASP A 106 -13.88 -22.75 -4.70
C ASP A 106 -13.00 -23.20 -3.53
N THR A 107 -13.60 -23.95 -2.60
CA THR A 107 -12.92 -24.40 -1.37
C THR A 107 -12.55 -25.88 -1.41
N ARG A 108 -11.49 -26.24 -0.66
CA ARG A 108 -11.06 -27.64 -0.46
C ARG A 108 -11.13 -28.05 1.00
N TRP A 109 -12.10 -27.53 1.73
CA TRP A 109 -12.31 -27.91 3.11
C TRP A 109 -12.49 -29.42 3.24
N GLY A 110 -11.79 -30.02 4.21
CA GLY A 110 -11.99 -31.40 4.60
C GLY A 110 -13.41 -31.64 5.12
N SER A 111 -13.76 -32.91 5.33
CA SER A 111 -15.07 -33.26 5.89
C SER A 111 -15.27 -32.59 7.26
N GLY A 112 -16.36 -31.83 7.39
CA GLY A 112 -16.70 -31.12 8.62
C GLY A 112 -15.86 -29.87 8.88
N GLN A 113 -15.18 -29.31 7.88
CA GLN A 113 -14.38 -28.08 7.98
C GLN A 113 -15.01 -26.94 7.15
N PRO A 114 -14.74 -25.67 7.48
CA PRO A 114 -14.12 -25.22 8.73
C PRO A 114 -15.10 -25.38 9.91
N ASN A 115 -14.62 -25.85 11.07
CA ASN A 115 -15.48 -26.09 12.23
C ASN A 115 -15.30 -25.09 13.38
N ASP A 116 -14.25 -24.26 13.35
CA ASP A 116 -13.90 -23.39 14.47
C ASP A 116 -13.90 -24.18 15.80
N GLY A 117 -13.34 -25.39 15.75
CA GLY A 117 -13.34 -26.42 16.79
C GLY A 117 -12.53 -26.04 18.03
N GLY A 118 -11.82 -24.91 17.99
CA GLY A 118 -11.13 -24.33 19.13
C GLY A 118 -12.07 -23.77 20.20
N THR A 119 -11.54 -23.62 21.42
CA THR A 119 -12.24 -22.88 22.49
C THR A 119 -12.29 -21.38 22.17
N THR A 120 -13.02 -20.59 22.97
CA THR A 120 -12.98 -19.10 22.87
C THR A 120 -11.57 -18.53 22.89
N LEU A 121 -10.58 -19.26 23.47
CA LEU A 121 -9.18 -18.87 23.57
C LEU A 121 -8.29 -19.30 22.39
N LEU A 122 -8.77 -20.20 21.52
CA LEU A 122 -8.01 -20.83 20.45
C LEU A 122 -8.78 -20.85 19.13
N ILE A 123 -9.27 -19.67 18.74
CA ILE A 123 -10.03 -19.50 17.49
C ILE A 123 -9.19 -19.97 16.29
N GLU A 124 -9.81 -20.74 15.41
CA GLU A 124 -9.12 -21.43 14.30
C GLU A 124 -9.01 -20.53 13.06
N ASN A 125 -8.25 -19.45 13.16
CA ASN A 125 -8.24 -18.42 12.12
C ASN A 125 -7.28 -18.68 10.94
N CYS A 126 -6.60 -19.84 10.88
CA CYS A 126 -5.59 -20.12 9.87
C CYS A 126 -5.81 -21.47 9.22
N ALA A 127 -5.59 -21.59 7.91
CA ALA A 127 -5.80 -22.85 7.21
C ALA A 127 -4.52 -23.69 7.18
N LEU A 128 -4.67 -24.95 7.58
CA LEU A 128 -3.66 -25.98 7.44
C LEU A 128 -4.03 -26.88 6.26
N MET A 129 -3.06 -27.19 5.39
CA MET A 129 -3.27 -28.12 4.28
C MET A 129 -2.77 -29.52 4.65
N ASN A 130 -3.58 -30.54 4.34
CA ASN A 130 -3.24 -31.94 4.40
C ASN A 130 -3.60 -32.63 3.07
N SER A 131 -2.62 -32.99 2.24
CA SER A 131 -2.83 -33.74 0.99
C SER A 131 -3.94 -33.13 0.11
N LYS A 132 -3.88 -31.80 -0.10
CA LYS A 132 -4.83 -30.93 -0.82
C LYS A 132 -6.12 -30.53 -0.10
N GLN A 133 -6.47 -31.15 1.02
CA GLN A 133 -7.60 -30.71 1.83
C GLN A 133 -7.18 -29.65 2.84
N TRP A 134 -8.10 -28.76 3.19
CA TRP A 134 -7.88 -27.69 4.16
C TRP A 134 -8.61 -27.99 5.46
N SER A 135 -8.06 -27.52 6.56
CA SER A 135 -8.73 -27.47 7.85
C SER A 135 -8.41 -26.14 8.49
N ASP A 136 -9.38 -25.54 9.18
CA ASP A 136 -9.09 -24.38 10.01
C ASP A 136 -8.38 -24.84 11.30
N TYR A 137 -7.42 -24.05 11.75
CA TYR A 137 -6.56 -24.41 12.87
C TYR A 137 -6.11 -23.16 13.63
N PRO A 138 -5.78 -23.26 14.93
CA PRO A 138 -5.35 -22.09 15.68
C PRO A 138 -4.01 -21.58 15.15
N CYS A 139 -3.96 -20.31 14.73
CA CYS A 139 -2.78 -19.67 14.14
C CYS A 139 -1.53 -19.70 15.04
N LYS A 140 -1.72 -19.91 16.35
CA LYS A 140 -0.67 -20.01 17.37
C LYS A 140 0.10 -21.33 17.34
N GLN A 141 -0.43 -22.33 16.65
CA GLN A 141 0.23 -23.62 16.53
C GLN A 141 1.38 -23.54 15.53
N THR A 142 2.41 -24.36 15.71
CA THR A 142 3.60 -24.33 14.85
C THR A 142 3.57 -25.48 13.86
N PHE A 143 3.69 -25.17 12.57
CA PHE A 143 3.78 -26.16 11.50
C PHE A 143 4.85 -25.76 10.48
N PRO A 144 5.40 -26.74 9.73
CA PRO A 144 6.08 -26.48 8.48
C PRO A 144 5.18 -25.70 7.52
N PHE A 145 5.75 -25.08 6.50
CA PHE A 145 5.01 -24.20 5.61
C PHE A 145 5.62 -24.12 4.22
N ILE A 146 4.84 -23.61 3.26
CA ILE A 146 5.26 -23.52 1.87
C ILE A 146 5.24 -22.05 1.46
N CYS A 147 6.42 -21.53 1.13
CA CYS A 147 6.55 -20.23 0.49
C CYS A 147 6.49 -20.39 -1.03
N TYR A 148 6.06 -19.35 -1.73
CA TYR A 148 6.24 -19.25 -3.17
C TYR A 148 7.06 -18.01 -3.52
N SER A 149 7.76 -18.08 -4.64
CA SER A 149 8.36 -16.93 -5.31
C SER A 149 7.76 -16.79 -6.70
N GLU A 150 7.27 -15.60 -6.99
CA GLU A 150 6.92 -15.20 -8.34
C GLU A 150 8.20 -15.18 -9.19
N SER A 151 8.22 -15.93 -10.30
CA SER A 151 9.35 -15.96 -11.21
C SER A 151 8.94 -15.31 -12.54
N GLN A 152 9.87 -14.62 -13.21
CA GLN A 152 9.63 -14.03 -14.54
C GLN A 152 9.54 -15.08 -15.66
N GLN A 153 9.60 -16.37 -15.31
CA GLN A 153 9.52 -17.54 -16.19
C GLN A 153 8.28 -18.36 -15.77
N PRO A 154 7.72 -19.22 -16.63
CA PRO A 154 6.26 -19.43 -16.71
C PRO A 154 5.55 -19.99 -15.47
N ASN A 155 6.29 -20.50 -14.47
CA ASN A 155 5.73 -21.10 -13.28
C ASN A 155 6.32 -20.47 -12.00
N ASN A 156 5.51 -20.41 -10.94
CA ASN A 156 5.97 -20.07 -9.60
C ASN A 156 6.94 -21.14 -9.07
N THR A 157 7.91 -20.73 -8.25
CA THR A 157 8.77 -21.67 -7.54
C THR A 157 8.29 -21.81 -6.09
N PHE A 158 8.14 -23.05 -5.63
CA PHE A 158 7.68 -23.37 -4.28
C PHE A 158 8.83 -23.87 -3.38
N TYR A 159 8.84 -23.42 -2.13
CA TYR A 159 9.87 -23.72 -1.15
C TYR A 159 9.22 -24.29 0.11
N TYR A 160 9.49 -25.56 0.39
CA TYR A 160 9.05 -26.22 1.62
C TYR A 160 10.02 -25.91 2.76
N ILE A 161 9.51 -25.25 3.81
CA ILE A 161 10.28 -24.88 4.98
C ILE A 161 9.90 -25.83 6.12
N THR A 162 10.86 -26.67 6.52
CA THR A 162 10.66 -27.72 7.52
C THR A 162 10.62 -27.19 8.95
N THR A 163 11.25 -26.05 9.22
CA THR A 163 11.30 -25.44 10.56
C THR A 163 9.90 -24.96 10.95
N PRO A 164 9.24 -25.57 11.95
CA PRO A 164 7.88 -25.22 12.28
C PRO A 164 7.79 -23.80 12.83
N MET A 165 6.83 -23.03 12.33
CA MET A 165 6.55 -21.67 12.77
C MET A 165 5.04 -21.49 12.93
N THR A 166 4.65 -20.49 13.72
CA THR A 166 3.26 -20.05 13.76
C THR A 166 2.87 -19.42 12.43
N TRP A 167 1.58 -19.35 12.11
CA TRP A 167 1.15 -18.83 10.80
C TRP A 167 1.67 -17.41 10.51
N PRO A 168 1.60 -16.43 11.45
CA PRO A 168 2.14 -15.10 11.20
C PRO A 168 3.67 -15.09 11.00
N GLN A 169 4.39 -15.93 11.74
CA GLN A 169 5.84 -16.07 11.59
C GLN A 169 6.21 -16.71 10.24
N ALA A 170 5.46 -17.73 9.81
CA ALA A 170 5.64 -18.38 8.52
C ALA A 170 5.40 -17.39 7.37
N GLN A 171 4.33 -16.59 7.44
CA GLN A 171 4.05 -15.52 6.48
C GLN A 171 5.17 -14.48 6.43
N SER A 172 5.59 -13.98 7.60
CA SER A 172 6.67 -13.01 7.71
C SER A 172 7.98 -13.55 7.10
N TYR A 173 8.32 -14.80 7.41
CA TYR A 173 9.47 -15.48 6.83
C TYR A 173 9.37 -15.56 5.30
N CYS A 174 8.22 -15.98 4.77
CA CYS A 174 8.04 -16.07 3.32
C CYS A 174 8.18 -14.70 2.64
N ARG A 175 7.70 -13.61 3.25
CA ARG A 175 7.84 -12.26 2.67
C ARG A 175 9.23 -11.65 2.82
N GLN A 176 9.99 -12.12 3.80
CA GLN A 176 11.38 -11.70 3.99
C GLN A 176 12.32 -12.39 3.00
N HIS A 177 12.05 -13.65 2.65
CA HIS A 177 12.95 -14.48 1.84
C HIS A 177 12.45 -14.80 0.43
N TYR A 178 11.15 -14.69 0.19
CA TYR A 178 10.44 -15.08 -1.03
C TYR A 178 9.33 -14.04 -1.33
N THR A 179 8.22 -14.44 -1.97
CA THR A 179 7.06 -13.56 -2.20
C THR A 179 6.05 -13.60 -1.05
N ASP A 180 5.45 -14.76 -0.77
CA ASP A 180 4.52 -14.97 0.36
C ASP A 180 4.30 -16.48 0.62
N LEU A 181 3.44 -16.83 1.57
CA LEU A 181 2.87 -18.18 1.68
C LEU A 181 2.10 -18.55 0.41
N VAL A 182 2.16 -19.83 0.05
CA VAL A 182 1.40 -20.37 -1.09
C VAL A 182 -0.10 -20.06 -0.94
N SER A 183 -0.69 -19.48 -1.98
CA SER A 183 -2.04 -18.92 -1.93
C SER A 183 -2.81 -19.19 -3.22
N GLY A 184 -4.11 -19.46 -3.09
CA GLY A 184 -5.01 -19.67 -4.23
C GLY A 184 -4.92 -21.07 -4.82
N LEU A 185 -5.99 -21.47 -5.51
CA LEU A 185 -6.06 -22.79 -6.14
C LEU A 185 -5.02 -22.97 -7.24
N ASP A 186 -4.75 -21.95 -8.03
CA ASP A 186 -3.75 -22.01 -9.12
C ASP A 186 -2.37 -22.43 -8.62
N GLN A 187 -1.98 -21.97 -7.43
CA GLN A 187 -0.71 -22.39 -6.82
C GLN A 187 -0.83 -23.76 -6.14
N LEU A 188 -1.93 -24.00 -5.43
CA LEU A 188 -2.17 -25.24 -4.68
C LEU A 188 -2.45 -26.46 -5.58
N ASP A 189 -2.75 -26.25 -6.86
CA ASP A 189 -2.90 -27.29 -7.87
C ASP A 189 -1.59 -27.78 -8.49
N ASP A 190 -0.48 -27.11 -8.18
CA ASP A 190 0.82 -27.58 -8.63
C ASP A 190 1.07 -29.02 -8.14
N PRO A 191 1.36 -29.96 -9.06
CA PRO A 191 1.55 -31.37 -8.71
C PRO A 191 2.67 -31.60 -7.68
N THR A 192 3.67 -30.73 -7.61
CA THR A 192 4.77 -30.82 -6.64
C THR A 192 4.29 -30.62 -5.20
N LEU A 193 3.14 -29.97 -5.01
CA LEU A 193 2.57 -29.70 -3.67
C LEU A 193 1.66 -30.82 -3.17
N ALA A 194 1.27 -31.77 -4.03
CA ALA A 194 0.26 -32.79 -3.73
C ALA A 194 0.63 -33.74 -2.57
N SER A 195 1.92 -33.87 -2.26
CA SER A 195 2.43 -34.80 -1.25
C SER A 195 2.62 -34.19 0.15
N TYR A 196 2.49 -32.87 0.29
CA TYR A 196 2.71 -32.22 1.58
C TYR A 196 1.48 -32.31 2.49
N SER A 197 1.75 -32.59 3.76
CA SER A 197 0.75 -32.73 4.82
C SER A 197 1.11 -31.87 6.01
N TYR A 198 0.10 -31.34 6.69
CA TYR A 198 0.22 -30.51 7.89
C TYR A 198 1.14 -29.30 7.66
N VAL A 199 0.87 -28.55 6.59
CA VAL A 199 1.62 -27.35 6.22
C VAL A 199 0.75 -26.11 6.25
N TRP A 200 1.29 -24.99 6.72
CA TRP A 200 0.62 -23.71 6.57
C TRP A 200 0.56 -23.28 5.12
N ILE A 201 -0.60 -22.76 4.72
CA ILE A 201 -0.86 -22.07 3.46
C ILE A 201 -1.31 -20.63 3.75
N GLY A 202 -1.34 -19.78 2.75
CA GLY A 202 -1.66 -18.36 2.89
C GLY A 202 -3.12 -18.03 3.21
N LEU A 203 -3.99 -19.02 3.43
CA LEU A 203 -5.39 -18.79 3.76
C LEU A 203 -5.55 -18.51 5.26
N PHE A 204 -6.11 -17.35 5.59
CA PHE A 204 -6.38 -16.92 6.96
C PHE A 204 -7.74 -16.22 7.04
N ARG A 205 -8.28 -16.06 8.24
CA ARG A 205 -9.50 -15.29 8.49
C ARG A 205 -9.30 -14.31 9.63
N ASP A 206 -9.91 -13.13 9.51
CA ASP A 206 -9.92 -12.12 10.56
C ASP A 206 -11.07 -11.12 10.42
N THR A 207 -11.12 -10.16 11.35
CA THR A 207 -12.07 -9.04 11.42
C THR A 207 -11.51 -7.69 10.95
N TRP A 208 -10.24 -7.63 10.50
CA TRP A 208 -9.56 -6.38 10.18
C TRP A 208 -9.84 -5.89 8.76
N ARG A 209 -10.23 -4.62 8.60
CA ARG A 209 -10.51 -4.01 7.31
C ARG A 209 -9.80 -2.67 7.19
N TRP A 210 -9.45 -2.29 5.97
CA TRP A 210 -8.96 -0.95 5.70
C TRP A 210 -10.10 0.05 5.76
N SER A 211 -9.82 1.21 6.35
CA SER A 211 -10.78 2.28 6.55
C SER A 211 -11.32 2.86 5.25
N ASP A 212 -10.54 2.78 4.18
CA ASP A 212 -10.89 3.22 2.83
C ASP A 212 -11.72 2.19 2.04
N GLY A 213 -11.96 0.99 2.59
CA GLY A 213 -12.69 -0.10 1.93
C GLY A 213 -11.88 -0.90 0.92
N SER A 214 -10.57 -0.69 0.82
CA SER A 214 -9.67 -1.45 -0.06
C SER A 214 -9.52 -2.93 0.34
N ASN A 215 -8.92 -3.72 -0.54
CA ASN A 215 -8.74 -5.16 -0.35
C ASN A 215 -7.93 -5.45 0.94
N PRO A 216 -8.48 -6.22 1.88
CA PRO A 216 -7.86 -6.48 3.16
C PRO A 216 -6.98 -7.75 3.16
N SER A 217 -6.37 -8.17 2.06
CA SER A 217 -5.58 -9.42 2.01
C SER A 217 -4.20 -9.29 2.66
N PHE A 218 -3.57 -8.11 2.57
CA PHE A 218 -2.22 -7.90 3.09
C PHE A 218 -2.19 -7.68 4.61
N ARG A 219 -1.32 -8.41 5.32
CA ARG A 219 -1.09 -8.31 6.78
C ARG A 219 0.37 -8.30 7.12
N ASN A 220 0.88 -7.34 7.90
CA ASN A 220 2.27 -7.34 8.33
C ASN A 220 2.42 -7.33 9.86
N TRP A 221 1.62 -8.14 10.54
CA TRP A 221 1.58 -8.26 12.00
C TRP A 221 2.92 -8.67 12.62
N GLN A 222 3.27 -8.07 13.77
CA GLN A 222 4.50 -8.39 14.51
C GLN A 222 4.38 -9.67 15.34
N SER A 223 3.19 -9.99 15.87
CA SER A 223 3.02 -11.07 16.86
C SER A 223 1.69 -11.82 16.75
N LEU A 224 1.58 -12.89 17.52
CA LEU A 224 0.46 -13.84 17.60
C LEU A 224 -0.84 -13.29 18.19
N GLY A 225 -0.83 -12.10 18.79
CA GLY A 225 -2.03 -11.46 19.37
C GLY A 225 -3.08 -11.10 18.33
N ASP A 226 -2.67 -11.09 17.06
CA ASP A 226 -3.22 -10.22 16.03
C ASP A 226 -4.30 -10.91 15.16
N LEU A 227 -4.46 -12.23 15.34
CA LEU A 227 -5.49 -13.07 14.72
C LEU A 227 -6.47 -13.66 15.76
N VAL A 228 -6.52 -13.09 16.97
CA VAL A 228 -7.41 -13.57 18.03
C VAL A 228 -8.61 -12.64 18.12
N ASP A 229 -9.61 -12.87 17.27
CA ASP A 229 -10.81 -12.04 17.22
C ASP A 229 -11.56 -12.06 18.57
N GLY A 230 -12.04 -10.89 19.01
CA GLY A 230 -12.98 -10.79 20.14
C GLY A 230 -12.39 -10.98 21.54
N GLN A 231 -11.06 -10.91 21.69
CA GLN A 231 -10.39 -10.98 23.01
C GLN A 231 -9.78 -9.66 23.48
N SER A 232 -9.86 -8.60 22.68
CA SER A 232 -9.29 -7.31 23.03
C SER A 232 -10.14 -6.15 22.48
N ASP A 233 -10.29 -5.10 23.28
CA ASP A 233 -10.88 -3.83 22.87
C ASP A 233 -9.90 -2.95 22.06
N LYS A 234 -8.68 -3.46 21.83
CA LYS A 234 -7.69 -2.83 20.97
C LYS A 234 -8.01 -3.14 19.52
N THR A 235 -8.80 -2.29 18.88
CA THR A 235 -9.32 -2.52 17.52
C THR A 235 -8.70 -1.62 16.46
N CYS A 236 -7.67 -0.84 16.80
CA CYS A 236 -7.01 0.09 15.89
C CYS A 236 -5.55 -0.27 15.69
N ALA A 237 -5.09 -0.33 14.43
CA ALA A 237 -3.74 -0.78 14.12
C ALA A 237 -2.72 0.37 14.09
N THR A 238 -1.54 0.09 14.62
CA THR A 238 -0.35 0.93 14.51
C THR A 238 0.73 0.24 13.69
N VAL A 239 1.67 1.02 13.19
CA VAL A 239 2.91 0.53 12.57
C VAL A 239 4.12 0.93 13.40
N LEU A 240 5.04 -0.01 13.58
CA LEU A 240 6.38 0.24 14.14
C LEU A 240 7.38 0.43 12.99
N ASN A 241 7.79 1.68 12.79
CA ASN A 241 8.55 2.12 11.63
C ASN A 241 9.89 1.39 11.43
N THR A 242 10.54 0.91 12.50
CA THR A 242 11.85 0.21 12.42
C THR A 242 11.80 -1.14 11.70
N ALA A 243 10.66 -1.83 11.71
CA ALA A 243 10.51 -3.15 11.08
C ALA A 243 9.37 -3.20 10.06
N GLY A 244 8.56 -2.14 9.95
CA GLY A 244 7.33 -2.12 9.15
C GLY A 244 6.25 -3.04 9.68
N THR A 245 6.45 -3.65 10.85
CA THR A 245 5.50 -4.58 11.46
C THR A 245 4.37 -3.83 12.15
N TRP A 246 3.20 -4.44 12.20
CA TRP A 246 2.00 -3.86 12.77
C TRP A 246 1.77 -4.32 14.20
N SER A 247 1.15 -3.44 14.97
CA SER A 247 0.65 -3.66 16.32
C SER A 247 -0.76 -3.08 16.41
N TYR A 248 -1.39 -3.19 17.57
CA TYR A 248 -2.76 -2.76 17.78
C TYR A 248 -2.92 -2.14 19.17
N ASP A 249 -3.76 -1.12 19.25
CA ASP A 249 -3.98 -0.36 20.47
C ASP A 249 -5.43 0.12 20.58
N TYR A 250 -5.78 0.67 21.74
CA TYR A 250 -7.08 1.26 21.98
C TYR A 250 -7.25 2.50 21.09
N CYS A 251 -8.37 2.56 20.37
CA CYS A 251 -8.64 3.59 19.36
C CYS A 251 -8.69 5.03 19.92
N ASP A 252 -8.89 5.18 21.22
CA ASP A 252 -8.91 6.45 21.95
C ASP A 252 -7.52 6.94 22.38
N THR A 253 -6.48 6.11 22.23
CA THR A 253 -5.10 6.55 22.49
C THR A 253 -4.67 7.60 21.47
N GLN A 254 -3.92 8.60 21.92
CA GLN A 254 -3.46 9.68 21.05
C GLN A 254 -2.06 9.38 20.53
N LYS A 255 -1.92 9.23 19.20
CA LYS A 255 -0.65 8.92 18.53
C LYS A 255 -0.48 9.77 17.27
N PRO A 256 0.76 9.94 16.78
CA PRO A 256 0.97 10.39 15.41
C PRO A 256 0.40 9.35 14.42
N PHE A 257 0.30 9.72 13.15
CA PHE A 257 -0.39 8.87 12.17
C PHE A 257 0.11 9.10 10.75
N TYR A 258 -0.06 8.08 9.92
CA TYR A 258 0.18 8.15 8.49
C TYR A 258 -1.13 8.33 7.73
N CYS A 259 -1.17 9.26 6.80
CA CYS A 259 -2.19 9.28 5.76
C CYS A 259 -1.63 8.65 4.48
N TYR A 260 -2.48 8.37 3.49
CA TYR A 260 -2.03 8.11 2.13
C TYR A 260 -2.74 8.98 1.10
N GLU A 261 -2.10 9.12 -0.05
CA GLU A 261 -2.64 9.81 -1.23
C GLU A 261 -2.58 8.88 -2.44
N ALA A 262 -3.75 8.46 -2.96
CA ALA A 262 -3.86 7.49 -4.05
C ALA A 262 -3.47 8.05 -5.43
N ASN A 263 -3.42 9.38 -5.53
CA ASN A 263 -3.06 10.10 -6.75
C ASN A 263 -2.35 11.40 -6.35
N PRO A 264 -1.09 11.34 -5.89
CA PRO A 264 -0.37 12.53 -5.49
C PRO A 264 -0.30 13.46 -6.68
N LYS A 265 -1.05 14.57 -6.60
CA LYS A 265 -0.92 15.66 -7.55
C LYS A 265 0.54 16.08 -7.47
N ARG A 266 1.32 15.84 -8.52
CA ARG A 266 2.74 16.20 -8.55
C ARG A 266 2.88 17.67 -8.13
N LYS A 267 3.43 17.89 -6.94
CA LYS A 267 3.67 19.23 -6.40
C LYS A 267 4.98 19.73 -6.99
N TYR A 268 4.88 20.53 -8.03
CA TYR A 268 6.04 21.22 -8.59
C TYR A 268 6.27 22.53 -7.86
N VAL A 269 7.46 22.70 -7.28
CA VAL A 269 7.88 24.00 -6.73
C VAL A 269 8.53 24.79 -7.85
N VAL A 270 7.84 25.83 -8.31
CA VAL A 270 8.37 26.75 -9.33
C VAL A 270 8.79 28.04 -8.64
N ARG A 271 10.07 28.41 -8.76
CA ARG A 271 10.52 29.75 -8.36
C ARG A 271 10.12 30.74 -9.45
N VAL A 272 9.29 31.70 -9.08
CA VAL A 272 8.87 32.79 -9.96
C VAL A 272 9.42 34.11 -9.44
N LYS A 273 10.08 34.86 -10.31
CA LYS A 273 10.45 36.26 -10.05
C LYS A 273 9.31 37.12 -10.56
N LEU A 274 8.71 37.88 -9.67
CA LEU A 274 7.59 38.78 -9.98
C LEU A 274 8.13 40.20 -10.09
N ALA A 275 7.71 40.93 -11.12
CA ALA A 275 7.93 42.36 -11.25
C ALA A 275 6.58 43.05 -11.14
N ALA A 276 6.45 43.99 -10.21
CA ALA A 276 5.25 44.80 -10.03
C ALA A 276 5.62 46.28 -10.24
N ASP A 277 4.64 47.07 -10.67
CA ASP A 277 4.78 48.52 -10.70
C ASP A 277 5.08 49.04 -9.26
N PRO A 278 5.92 50.08 -9.08
CA PRO A 278 6.25 50.64 -7.76
C PRO A 278 5.03 51.02 -6.91
N SER A 279 3.88 51.27 -7.53
CA SER A 279 2.62 51.58 -6.85
C SER A 279 1.93 50.36 -6.20
N VAL A 280 2.38 49.13 -6.46
CA VAL A 280 1.73 47.90 -5.98
C VAL A 280 2.41 47.35 -4.73
N ASN A 281 1.62 47.21 -3.65
CA ASN A 281 2.08 46.54 -2.43
C ASN A 281 1.97 45.01 -2.55
N MET A 282 3.10 44.34 -2.80
CA MET A 282 3.16 42.88 -2.91
C MET A 282 2.98 42.11 -1.59
N THR A 283 2.96 42.80 -0.45
CA THR A 283 2.67 42.19 0.85
C THR A 283 1.18 42.17 1.20
N ASP A 284 0.35 42.84 0.40
CA ASP A 284 -1.10 42.84 0.54
C ASP A 284 -1.67 41.45 0.17
N PRO A 285 -2.36 40.76 1.10
CA PRO A 285 -3.00 39.48 0.82
C PRO A 285 -3.92 39.51 -0.41
N ALA A 286 -4.66 40.60 -0.63
CA ALA A 286 -5.57 40.73 -1.76
C ALA A 286 -4.83 40.74 -3.11
N VAL A 287 -3.66 41.40 -3.16
CA VAL A 287 -2.80 41.42 -4.35
C VAL A 287 -2.28 40.01 -4.63
N THR A 288 -1.73 39.34 -3.61
CA THR A 288 -1.15 37.99 -3.77
C THR A 288 -2.21 36.92 -4.12
N GLU A 289 -3.43 37.04 -3.61
CA GLU A 289 -4.55 36.15 -3.94
C GLU A 289 -5.05 36.38 -5.38
N SER A 290 -5.20 37.64 -5.78
CA SER A 290 -5.56 38.01 -7.16
C SER A 290 -4.54 37.46 -8.17
N MET A 291 -3.26 37.55 -7.85
CA MET A 291 -2.19 36.99 -8.68
C MET A 291 -2.26 35.47 -8.80
N LEU A 292 -2.50 34.74 -7.69
CA LEU A 292 -2.69 33.29 -7.74
C LEU A 292 -3.84 32.91 -8.66
N LYS A 293 -5.00 33.58 -8.52
CA LYS A 293 -6.18 33.34 -9.37
C LYS A 293 -5.87 33.59 -10.84
N GLN A 294 -5.15 34.66 -11.16
CA GLN A 294 -4.73 34.93 -12.55
C GLN A 294 -3.77 33.86 -13.09
N MET A 295 -2.82 33.39 -12.30
CA MET A 295 -1.89 32.33 -12.70
C MET A 295 -2.61 30.99 -12.93
N GLU A 296 -3.53 30.62 -12.05
CA GLU A 296 -4.38 29.43 -12.20
C GLU A 296 -5.23 29.51 -13.47
N ALA A 297 -5.85 30.66 -13.74
CA ALA A 297 -6.64 30.89 -14.96
C ALA A 297 -5.80 30.71 -16.23
N ARG A 298 -4.59 31.29 -16.26
CA ARG A 298 -3.68 31.15 -17.41
C ARG A 298 -3.20 29.72 -17.65
N LEU A 299 -3.01 28.95 -16.58
CA LEU A 299 -2.65 27.54 -16.69
C LEU A 299 -3.84 26.71 -17.18
N LYS A 300 -5.04 27.04 -16.71
CA LYS A 300 -6.29 26.42 -17.19
C LYS A 300 -6.50 26.63 -18.69
N ASP A 301 -6.23 27.83 -19.21
CA ASP A 301 -6.30 28.12 -20.65
C ASP A 301 -5.31 27.28 -21.48
N LYS A 302 -4.21 26.83 -20.87
CA LYS A 302 -3.23 25.91 -21.48
C LYS A 302 -3.57 24.42 -21.28
N GLY A 303 -4.77 24.12 -20.79
CA GLY A 303 -5.22 22.76 -20.51
C GLY A 303 -4.68 22.16 -19.21
N LEU A 304 -4.04 22.96 -18.34
CA LEU A 304 -3.50 22.52 -17.06
C LEU A 304 -4.43 22.96 -15.92
N SER A 305 -5.18 22.01 -15.36
CA SER A 305 -5.98 22.25 -14.15
C SER A 305 -5.09 22.10 -12.92
N VAL A 306 -4.75 23.22 -12.28
CA VAL A 306 -3.86 23.26 -11.10
C VAL A 306 -4.47 24.10 -9.97
N LYS A 307 -4.04 23.82 -8.74
CA LYS A 307 -4.29 24.65 -7.56
C LYS A 307 -2.94 25.17 -7.05
N LEU A 308 -2.78 26.48 -6.99
CA LEU A 308 -1.54 27.14 -6.59
C LEU A 308 -1.67 27.67 -5.15
N SER A 309 -0.53 27.76 -4.45
CA SER A 309 -0.43 28.44 -3.17
C SER A 309 0.94 29.06 -3.01
N TRP A 310 1.02 30.18 -2.28
CA TRP A 310 2.30 30.78 -1.94
C TRP A 310 2.98 30.01 -0.82
N ARG A 311 4.30 29.82 -0.94
CA ARG A 311 5.15 29.31 0.13
C ARG A 311 6.15 30.39 0.53
N LYS A 312 6.11 30.82 1.79
CA LYS A 312 7.16 31.69 2.36
C LYS A 312 8.46 30.89 2.45
N LEU A 313 9.51 31.37 1.80
CA LEU A 313 10.84 30.79 1.96
C LEU A 313 11.40 31.19 3.34
N PRO A 314 12.07 30.27 4.07
CA PRO A 314 12.78 30.63 5.28
C PRO A 314 13.86 31.66 4.96
N VAL A 315 13.99 32.69 5.80
CA VAL A 315 14.97 33.80 5.65
C VAL A 315 16.43 33.30 5.52
N LYS A 316 16.72 32.06 5.93
CA LYS A 316 18.04 31.43 5.89
C LYS A 316 18.58 31.07 4.48
N LEU A 317 17.84 31.31 3.39
CA LEU A 317 18.32 31.07 2.01
C LEU A 317 18.77 32.34 1.26
N ASN A 318 18.88 33.48 1.94
CA ASN A 318 19.36 34.74 1.37
C ASN A 318 20.86 35.04 1.65
N ILE A 319 21.66 34.03 2.02
CA ILE A 319 23.10 34.20 2.19
C ILE A 319 23.81 33.48 1.03
N GLU A 320 24.36 34.31 0.14
CA GLU A 320 25.50 34.08 -0.74
C GLU A 320 25.38 33.01 -1.83
N ALA A 321 24.97 33.48 -3.02
CA ALA A 321 25.59 33.03 -4.27
C ALA A 321 26.30 34.25 -4.87
N GLN A 322 27.46 34.60 -4.30
CA GLN A 322 28.56 35.11 -5.11
C GLN A 322 29.41 33.88 -5.44
N GLU A 323 29.45 33.53 -6.73
CA GLU A 323 30.41 32.59 -7.27
C GLU A 323 31.82 33.16 -7.05
N GLU A 324 32.62 32.52 -6.21
CA GLU A 324 34.06 32.46 -6.42
C GLU A 324 34.42 31.04 -6.83
N GLU A 325 34.92 30.92 -8.07
CA GLU A 325 35.69 29.79 -8.54
C GLU A 325 36.89 29.58 -7.62
N SER A 326 37.05 28.39 -7.07
CA SER A 326 38.38 27.79 -6.95
C SER A 326 38.32 26.27 -6.94
N GLU A 327 39.12 25.75 -7.85
CA GLU A 327 39.59 24.39 -8.11
C GLU A 327 39.90 23.49 -6.89
N GLN A 328 40.08 22.20 -7.26
CA GLN A 328 40.77 21.11 -6.53
C GLN A 328 39.91 20.46 -5.42
N GLY A 329 39.49 19.20 -5.50
CA GLY A 329 40.19 18.01 -5.98
C GLY A 329 40.92 17.35 -4.80
N CYS A 330 40.51 16.14 -4.41
CA CYS A 330 41.29 15.04 -3.82
C CYS A 330 40.33 14.00 -3.21
N THR A 331 40.27 12.79 -3.78
CA THR A 331 40.98 11.53 -3.43
C THR A 331 40.10 10.61 -2.62
#